data_AF-A0A1V6JHU9-F1
#
_entry.id   AF-A0A1V6JHU9-F1
#
_cell.length_a   1.000
_cell.length_b   1.000
_cell.length_c   1.000
_cell.angle_alpha   90.00
_cell.angle_beta   90.00
_cell.angle_gamma   90.00
#
_symmetry.space_group_name_H-M   'P 1'
#
loop_
_entity.id
_entity.type
_entity.pdbx_description
1 polymer ?
#
loop_
_entity_poly.entity_id
_entity_poly.type
_entity_poly.pdbx_seq_one_letter_code
_entity_poly.pdbx_strand_id
1 'polypeptide(L)'
;MLREAQRNRPSPRLMELPEDMEVLRDVIDLEVSLEEEHQTMESIFGVPHIYFPPEDRLTDQQVSLLKQSILELWRAFNYEADFRKGEFNERQQYTKLVEYWKQEVPVLRGTNGTWHMEMFDYEKYWDEEKMRYLSDEEINAKYNYDD
;
A
#
# COMPACT_ATOMS: atom_id res chain seq x y z
N MET A 1 -12.69 15.43 1.71
CA MET A 1 -11.49 15.11 0.92
C MET A 1 -11.16 13.62 0.91
N LEU A 2 -10.48 13.02 1.91
CA LEU A 2 -10.10 11.57 1.83
C LEU A 2 -11.30 10.63 1.62
N ARG A 3 -12.39 10.85 2.38
CA ARG A 3 -13.67 10.12 2.19
C ARG A 3 -14.35 10.36 0.84
N GLU A 4 -14.11 11.50 0.21
CA GLU A 4 -14.64 11.79 -1.12
C GLU A 4 -13.79 11.10 -2.18
N ALA A 5 -12.47 11.10 -2.02
CA ALA A 5 -11.51 10.41 -2.89
C ALA A 5 -11.76 8.90 -2.96
N GLN A 6 -12.23 8.27 -1.87
CA GLN A 6 -12.63 6.85 -1.85
C GLN A 6 -13.66 6.48 -2.94
N ARG A 7 -14.43 7.44 -3.46
CA ARG A 7 -15.44 7.20 -4.49
C ARG A 7 -14.89 7.26 -5.92
N ASN A 8 -13.65 7.71 -6.10
CA ASN A 8 -13.03 7.95 -7.40
C ASN A 8 -12.16 6.77 -7.86
N ARG A 9 -12.50 5.54 -7.44
CA ARG A 9 -11.74 4.35 -7.84
C ARG A 9 -11.74 4.22 -9.37
N PRO A 10 -10.59 3.91 -10.00
CA PRO A 10 -10.52 3.62 -11.43
C PRO A 10 -11.50 2.50 -11.79
N SER A 11 -12.26 2.70 -12.88
CA SER A 11 -13.14 1.66 -13.39
C SER A 11 -12.36 0.48 -13.96
N PRO A 12 -12.89 -0.76 -13.84
CA PRO A 12 -12.32 -1.92 -14.51
C PRO A 12 -12.12 -1.68 -16.01
N ARG A 13 -11.07 -2.27 -16.59
CA ARG A 13 -10.87 -2.20 -18.04
C ARG A 13 -11.98 -2.96 -18.78
N LEU A 14 -12.49 -2.34 -19.84
CA LEU A 14 -13.38 -3.03 -20.79
C LEU A 14 -12.52 -3.93 -21.67
N MET A 15 -12.54 -5.24 -21.38
CA MET A 15 -11.86 -6.26 -22.17
C MET A 15 -12.89 -7.22 -22.74
N GLU A 16 -12.87 -7.43 -24.06
CA GLU A 16 -13.59 -8.52 -24.71
C GLU A 16 -12.72 -9.77 -24.67
N LEU A 17 -13.11 -10.75 -23.84
CA LEU A 17 -12.38 -12.00 -23.69
C LEU A 17 -13.21 -13.15 -24.29
N PRO A 18 -12.55 -14.16 -24.88
CA PRO A 18 -13.19 -15.45 -25.15
C PRO A 18 -13.81 -16.04 -23.88
N GLU A 19 -14.92 -16.79 -24.02
CA GLU A 19 -15.68 -17.35 -22.88
C GLU A 19 -14.81 -18.23 -21.96
N ASP A 20 -13.85 -18.98 -22.53
CA ASP A 20 -12.90 -19.82 -21.82
C ASP A 20 -11.81 -19.04 -21.08
N MET A 21 -11.61 -17.75 -21.40
CA MET A 21 -10.64 -16.86 -20.76
C MET A 21 -11.26 -15.91 -19.74
N GLU A 22 -12.59 -15.83 -19.66
CA GLU A 22 -13.28 -14.96 -18.69
C GLU A 22 -12.85 -15.22 -17.24
N VAL A 23 -12.55 -16.48 -16.90
CA VAL A 23 -12.05 -16.85 -15.56
C VAL A 23 -10.67 -16.26 -15.24
N LEU A 24 -9.89 -15.87 -16.25
CA LEU A 24 -8.56 -15.26 -16.11
C LEU A 24 -8.59 -13.73 -16.17
N ARG A 25 -9.78 -13.12 -16.30
CA ARG A 25 -9.94 -11.66 -16.46
C ARG A 25 -9.16 -10.85 -15.43
N ASP A 26 -9.21 -11.24 -14.16
CA ASP A 26 -8.53 -10.52 -13.08
C ASP A 26 -7.00 -10.62 -13.16
N VAL A 27 -6.49 -11.76 -13.65
CA VAL A 27 -5.05 -12.00 -13.84
C VAL A 27 -4.56 -11.17 -15.02
N ILE A 28 -5.31 -11.19 -16.13
CA ILE A 28 -5.00 -10.38 -17.32
C ILE A 28 -5.04 -8.88 -16.98
N ASP A 29 -6.05 -8.43 -16.23
CA ASP A 29 -6.13 -7.03 -15.80
C ASP A 29 -4.95 -6.63 -14.90
N LEU A 30 -4.54 -7.53 -14.01
CA LEU A 30 -3.37 -7.31 -13.16
C LEU A 30 -2.10 -7.19 -14.01
N GLU A 31 -1.85 -8.12 -14.93
CA GLU A 31 -0.69 -8.09 -15.83
C GLU A 31 -0.63 -6.78 -16.62
N VAL A 32 -1.75 -6.37 -17.22
CA VAL A 32 -1.83 -5.07 -17.93
C VAL A 32 -1.55 -3.89 -16.99
N SER A 33 -2.05 -3.94 -15.75
CA SER A 33 -1.79 -2.88 -14.76
C SER A 33 -0.31 -2.77 -14.37
N LEU A 34 0.44 -3.87 -14.45
CA LEU A 34 1.88 -3.91 -14.17
C LEU A 34 2.72 -3.45 -15.37
N GLU A 35 2.19 -3.52 -16.59
CA GLU A 35 2.85 -3.02 -17.80
C GLU A 35 2.56 -1.53 -18.08
N GLU A 36 1.47 -1.00 -17.54
CA GLU A 36 1.10 0.42 -17.67
C GLU A 36 2.07 1.36 -16.92
N GLU A 37 2.12 2.61 -17.37
CA GLU A 37 2.89 3.65 -16.69
C GLU A 37 2.36 3.84 -15.26
N HIS A 38 3.28 3.69 -14.30
CA HIS A 38 2.98 3.91 -12.90
C HIS A 38 2.61 5.36 -12.65
N GLN A 39 1.77 5.58 -11.64
CA GLN A 39 1.32 6.93 -11.26
C GLN A 39 1.57 7.18 -9.80
N THR A 40 1.77 8.45 -9.45
CA THR A 40 1.82 8.85 -8.05
C THR A 40 0.48 8.63 -7.38
N MET A 41 0.50 8.33 -6.08
CA MET A 41 -0.73 8.27 -5.29
C MET A 41 -1.50 9.59 -5.29
N GLU A 42 -0.80 10.73 -5.35
CA GLU A 42 -1.43 12.04 -5.56
C GLU A 42 -2.31 12.05 -6.82
N SER A 43 -1.80 11.54 -7.94
CA SER A 43 -2.54 11.42 -9.21
C SER A 43 -3.71 10.44 -9.08
N ILE A 44 -3.47 9.25 -8.50
CA ILE A 44 -4.47 8.18 -8.38
C ILE A 44 -5.65 8.61 -7.51
N PHE A 45 -5.36 9.22 -6.35
CA PHE A 45 -6.38 9.62 -5.40
C PHE A 45 -6.97 11.02 -5.67
N GLY A 46 -6.28 11.84 -6.48
CA GLY A 46 -6.64 13.23 -6.72
C GLY A 46 -6.52 14.11 -5.48
N VAL A 47 -5.62 13.75 -4.55
CA VAL A 47 -5.39 14.46 -3.29
C VAL A 47 -3.96 14.99 -3.26
N PRO A 48 -3.77 16.31 -3.41
CA PRO A 48 -2.46 16.93 -3.34
C PRO A 48 -1.72 16.65 -2.02
N HIS A 49 -0.44 16.29 -2.11
CA HIS A 49 0.40 16.04 -0.92
C HIS A 49 0.45 17.24 0.02
N ILE A 50 0.32 18.46 -0.49
CA ILE A 50 0.32 19.71 0.31
C ILE A 50 -0.79 19.77 1.37
N TYR A 51 -1.81 18.93 1.26
CA TYR A 51 -2.91 18.86 2.24
C TYR A 51 -2.57 18.05 3.49
N PHE A 52 -1.44 17.35 3.52
CA PHE A 52 -0.98 16.61 4.70
C PHE A 52 -0.03 17.48 5.53
N PRO A 53 -0.41 17.88 6.76
CA PRO A 53 0.48 18.60 7.66
C PRO A 53 1.64 17.70 8.12
N PRO A 54 2.82 18.26 8.39
CA PRO A 54 3.89 17.50 9.01
C PRO A 54 3.49 17.02 10.42
N GLU A 55 4.01 15.87 10.84
CA GLU A 55 3.58 15.20 12.08
C GLU A 55 3.75 16.07 13.33
N ASP A 56 4.78 16.92 13.38
CA ASP A 56 5.10 17.80 14.51
C ASP A 56 4.02 18.87 14.77
N ARG A 57 3.15 19.14 13.79
CA ARG A 57 2.02 20.07 13.91
C ARG A 57 0.71 19.40 14.30
N LEU A 58 0.69 18.08 14.46
CA LEU A 58 -0.50 17.30 14.73
C LEU A 58 -0.49 16.78 16.17
N THR A 59 -1.66 16.78 16.81
CA THR A 59 -1.86 16.05 18.07
C THR A 59 -1.86 14.55 17.82
N ASP A 60 -1.60 13.73 18.84
CA ASP A 60 -1.60 12.26 18.70
C ASP A 60 -2.94 11.74 18.17
N GLN A 61 -4.06 12.32 18.62
CA GLN A 61 -5.39 11.99 18.12
C GLN A 61 -5.56 12.30 16.63
N GLN A 62 -5.03 13.43 16.16
CA GLN A 62 -5.09 13.81 14.74
C GLN A 62 -4.23 12.89 13.88
N VAL A 63 -3.04 12.53 14.35
CA VAL A 63 -2.16 11.56 13.69
C VAL A 63 -2.88 10.22 13.53
N SER A 64 -3.46 9.70 14.61
CA SER A 64 -4.18 8.42 14.59
C SER A 64 -5.33 8.43 13.58
N LEU A 65 -6.16 9.49 13.59
CA LEU A 65 -7.29 9.64 12.68
C LEU A 65 -6.85 9.77 11.22
N LEU A 66 -5.83 10.57 10.93
CA LEU A 66 -5.32 10.75 9.58
C LEU A 66 -4.68 9.47 9.05
N LYS A 67 -3.86 8.80 9.86
CA LYS A 67 -3.27 7.51 9.54
C LYS A 67 -4.35 6.49 9.15
N GLN A 68 -5.36 6.31 10.00
CA GLN A 68 -6.48 5.41 9.71
C GLN A 68 -7.22 5.79 8.43
N SER A 69 -7.51 7.08 8.24
CA SER A 69 -8.21 7.56 7.03
C SER A 69 -7.40 7.34 5.76
N ILE A 70 -6.07 7.44 5.83
CA ILE A 70 -5.18 7.14 4.70
C ILE A 70 -5.21 5.64 4.38
N LEU A 71 -5.06 4.78 5.38
CA LEU A 71 -5.12 3.31 5.20
C LEU A 71 -6.46 2.87 4.60
N GLU A 72 -7.57 3.43 5.08
CA GLU A 72 -8.89 3.16 4.51
C GLU A 72 -9.01 3.60 3.05
N LEU A 73 -8.43 4.75 2.69
CA LEU A 73 -8.40 5.20 1.30
C LEU A 73 -7.54 4.27 0.42
N TRP A 74 -6.38 3.87 0.90
CA TRP A 74 -5.51 2.94 0.17
C TRP A 74 -6.21 1.61 -0.11
N ARG A 75 -6.85 1.02 0.91
CA ARG A 75 -7.64 -0.20 0.77
C ARG A 75 -8.78 -0.08 -0.24
N ALA A 76 -9.44 1.09 -0.30
CA ALA A 76 -10.49 1.33 -1.29
C ALA A 76 -9.99 1.27 -2.75
N PHE A 77 -8.69 1.44 -2.96
CA PHE A 77 -8.00 1.35 -4.25
C PHE A 77 -7.13 0.08 -4.36
N ASN A 78 -7.35 -0.91 -3.50
CA ASN A 78 -6.60 -2.18 -3.44
C ASN A 78 -5.11 -2.04 -3.10
N TYR A 79 -4.75 -1.06 -2.27
CA TYR A 79 -3.40 -0.93 -1.72
C TYR A 79 -3.40 -1.29 -0.23
N GLU A 80 -2.42 -2.07 0.21
CA GLU A 80 -2.20 -2.36 1.63
C GLU A 80 -0.80 -1.89 2.05
N ALA A 81 -0.70 -1.31 3.25
CA ALA A 81 0.55 -0.86 3.82
C ALA A 81 1.03 -1.87 4.87
N ASP A 82 2.16 -2.52 4.61
CA ASP A 82 2.68 -3.57 5.47
C ASP A 82 3.71 -2.98 6.44
N PHE A 83 3.26 -2.76 7.68
CA PHE A 83 4.10 -2.31 8.78
C PHE A 83 4.51 -3.47 9.68
N ARG A 84 5.81 -3.65 9.90
CA ARG A 84 6.31 -4.57 10.93
C ARG A 84 5.88 -4.12 12.33
N LYS A 85 5.37 -5.07 13.11
CA LYS A 85 4.88 -4.84 14.47
C LYS A 85 6.00 -4.31 15.37
N GLY A 86 5.73 -3.17 16.03
CA GLY A 86 6.66 -2.57 17.00
C GLY A 86 7.83 -1.80 16.40
N GLU A 87 8.01 -1.78 15.07
CA GLU A 87 9.08 -1.02 14.42
C GLU A 87 8.77 0.48 14.36
N PHE A 88 7.52 0.83 14.07
CA PHE A 88 7.08 2.20 13.90
C PHE A 88 5.97 2.56 14.89
N ASN A 89 6.12 3.71 15.54
CA ASN A 89 5.02 4.35 16.28
C ASN A 89 4.03 5.03 15.30
N GLU A 90 2.89 5.48 15.80
CA GLU A 90 1.83 6.05 14.93
C GLU A 90 2.28 7.26 14.10
N ARG A 91 3.16 8.11 14.65
CA ARG A 91 3.68 9.29 13.96
C ARG A 91 4.59 8.86 12.80
N GLN A 92 5.51 7.94 13.06
CA GLN A 92 6.36 7.36 12.03
C GLN A 92 5.55 6.65 10.94
N GLN A 93 4.50 5.90 11.31
CA GLN A 93 3.60 5.27 10.34
C GLN A 93 2.90 6.32 9.47
N TYR A 94 2.35 7.37 10.07
CA TYR A 94 1.73 8.48 9.34
C TYR A 94 2.71 9.14 8.36
N THR A 95 3.90 9.48 8.83
CA THR A 95 4.94 10.10 8.01
C THR A 95 5.31 9.20 6.83
N LYS A 96 5.47 7.89 7.04
CA LYS A 96 5.73 6.92 5.96
C LYS A 96 4.61 6.89 4.91
N LEU A 97 3.35 6.84 5.35
CA LEU A 97 2.21 6.86 4.43
C LEU A 97 2.18 8.15 3.57
N VAL A 98 2.50 9.29 4.18
CA VAL A 98 2.56 10.58 3.47
C VAL A 98 3.77 10.67 2.53
N GLU A 99 4.93 10.12 2.92
CA GLU A 99 6.11 10.03 2.04
C GLU A 99 5.81 9.20 0.78
N TYR A 100 5.09 8.09 0.93
CA TYR A 100 4.65 7.24 -0.17
C TYR A 100 3.69 7.93 -1.14
N TRP A 101 3.07 9.05 -0.74
CA TRP A 101 2.11 9.76 -1.58
C TRP A 101 2.69 10.26 -2.91
N LYS A 102 4.01 10.46 -2.95
CA LYS A 102 4.75 10.91 -4.13
C LYS A 102 5.41 9.77 -4.91
N GLN A 103 5.33 8.54 -4.41
CA GLN A 103 5.90 7.38 -5.08
C GLN A 103 4.98 6.91 -6.20
N GLU A 104 5.59 6.47 -7.28
CA GLU A 104 4.89 5.89 -8.42
C GLU A 104 4.55 4.42 -8.12
N VAL A 105 3.28 4.08 -8.26
CA VAL A 105 2.75 2.72 -8.04
C VAL A 105 1.90 2.27 -9.23
N PRO A 106 1.75 0.95 -9.47
CA PRO A 106 0.86 0.43 -10.50
C PRO A 106 -0.58 0.88 -10.26
N VAL A 107 -1.33 1.21 -11.32
CA VAL A 107 -2.73 1.60 -11.19
C VAL A 107 -3.63 0.38 -11.30
N LEU A 108 -4.15 -0.09 -10.18
CA LEU A 108 -5.05 -1.26 -10.15
C LEU A 108 -6.46 -0.91 -10.62
N ARG A 109 -6.92 -1.53 -11.73
CA ARG A 109 -8.21 -1.22 -12.36
C ARG A 109 -9.17 -2.42 -12.36
N GLY A 110 -9.88 -2.60 -11.26
CA GLY A 110 -10.95 -3.61 -11.22
C GLY A 110 -10.48 -5.05 -11.05
N THR A 111 -9.19 -5.26 -10.84
CA THR A 111 -8.67 -6.51 -10.26
C THR A 111 -9.19 -6.73 -8.83
N ASN A 112 -9.30 -8.00 -8.44
CA ASN A 112 -9.52 -8.43 -7.06
C ASN A 112 -8.21 -8.55 -6.25
N GLY A 113 -7.04 -8.34 -6.89
CA GLY A 113 -5.74 -8.36 -6.23
C GLY A 113 -5.47 -7.10 -5.40
N THR A 114 -4.62 -7.24 -4.38
CA THR A 114 -4.13 -6.16 -3.52
C THR A 114 -2.63 -5.94 -3.78
N TRP A 115 -2.22 -4.69 -3.99
CA TRP A 115 -0.81 -4.32 -4.06
C TRP A 115 -0.30 -3.98 -2.67
N HIS A 116 0.60 -4.83 -2.18
CA HIS A 116 1.22 -4.72 -0.87
C HIS A 116 2.46 -3.83 -0.95
N MET A 117 2.51 -2.79 -0.12
CA MET A 117 3.64 -1.88 -0.01
C MET A 117 4.32 -2.06 1.33
N GLU A 118 5.55 -2.54 1.26
CA GLU A 118 6.38 -2.75 2.44
C GLU A 118 6.87 -1.39 2.97
N MET A 119 6.54 -1.11 4.23
CA MET A 119 6.85 0.18 4.88
C MET A 119 8.19 0.18 5.62
N PHE A 120 8.96 -0.90 5.48
CA PHE A 120 10.21 -1.14 6.19
C PHE A 120 11.33 -1.45 5.20
N ASP A 121 12.55 -1.10 5.60
CA ASP A 121 13.74 -1.24 4.77
C ASP A 121 14.45 -2.55 5.10
N TYR A 122 14.36 -3.55 4.22
CA TYR A 122 15.02 -4.84 4.44
C TYR A 122 16.52 -4.68 4.61
N GLU A 123 17.21 -3.84 3.83
CA GLU A 123 18.67 -3.73 3.86
C GLU A 123 19.19 -3.23 5.21
N LYS A 124 18.42 -2.37 5.87
CA LYS A 124 18.72 -1.90 7.23
C LYS A 124 18.62 -3.00 8.29
N TYR A 125 17.79 -4.02 8.07
CA TYR A 125 17.56 -5.12 9.00
C TYR A 125 18.13 -6.46 8.53
N TRP A 126 18.65 -6.51 7.31
CA TRP A 126 19.29 -7.66 6.68
C TRP A 126 20.76 -7.70 7.09
N ASP A 127 20.97 -8.16 8.32
CA ASP A 127 22.28 -8.56 8.79
C ASP A 127 22.51 -10.02 8.36
N GLU A 128 23.15 -10.22 7.20
CA GLU A 128 23.42 -11.53 6.62
C GLU A 128 24.08 -12.49 7.63
N GLU A 129 24.93 -11.98 8.52
CA GLU A 129 25.59 -12.79 9.55
C GLU A 129 24.63 -13.21 10.67
N LYS A 130 23.68 -12.37 11.08
CA LYS A 130 22.66 -12.75 12.08
C LYS A 130 21.58 -13.66 11.53
N MET A 131 21.20 -13.49 10.27
CA MET A 131 20.16 -14.32 9.63
C MET A 131 20.66 -15.74 9.33
N ARG A 132 21.98 -15.94 9.15
CA ARG A 132 22.58 -17.25 8.88
C ARG A 132 22.40 -18.29 9.99
N TYR A 133 22.04 -17.85 11.19
CA TYR A 133 21.90 -18.70 12.38
C TYR A 133 20.47 -18.73 12.95
N LEU A 134 19.53 -18.00 12.35
CA LEU A 134 18.12 -18.12 12.75
C LEU A 134 17.52 -19.31 12.01
N SER A 135 16.91 -20.21 12.76
CA SER A 135 16.09 -21.28 12.22
C SER A 135 14.83 -20.72 11.57
N ASP A 136 14.22 -21.48 10.66
CA ASP A 136 12.96 -21.09 10.00
C ASP A 136 11.85 -20.77 11.01
N GLU A 137 11.85 -21.43 12.18
CA GLU A 137 10.93 -21.13 13.29
C GLU A 137 11.17 -19.75 13.92
N GLU A 138 12.43 -19.34 14.08
CA GLU A 138 12.79 -18.03 14.65
C GLU A 138 12.55 -16.89 13.67
N ILE A 139 12.70 -17.15 12.37
CA ILE A 139 12.34 -16.21 11.31
C ILE A 139 10.82 -16.05 11.26
N ASN A 140 10.06 -17.14 11.29
CA ASN A 140 8.59 -17.10 11.30
C ASN A 140 8.04 -16.40 12.55
N ALA A 141 8.56 -16.69 13.75
CA ALA A 141 8.11 -16.03 14.98
C ALA A 141 8.44 -14.53 15.03
N LYS A 142 9.45 -14.08 14.29
CA LYS A 142 9.92 -12.68 14.29
C LYS A 142 9.35 -11.86 13.13
N TYR A 143 9.00 -12.51 12.01
CA TYR A 143 8.69 -11.83 10.75
C TYR A 143 7.42 -12.31 10.04
N ASN A 144 6.76 -13.39 10.47
CA ASN A 144 5.47 -13.82 9.89
C ASN A 144 4.31 -13.63 10.87
N TYR A 145 3.20 -13.16 10.29
CA TYR A 145 1.92 -12.88 10.93
C TYR A 145 1.21 -14.22 11.21
N ASP A 146 0.76 -14.43 12.46
CA ASP A 146 -0.33 -15.36 12.72
C ASP A 146 -1.62 -14.71 12.19
N ASP A 147 -2.35 -15.47 11.35
CA ASP A 147 -3.68 -15.17 10.78
C ASP A 147 -4.73 -14.72 11.82
#